data_AF-A0A2S5ZFW9-F1
#
_entry.id   AF-A0A2S5ZFW9-F1
#
_cell.length_a   1.000
_cell.length_b   1.000
_cell.length_c   1.000
_cell.angle_alpha   90.00
_cell.angle_beta   90.00
_cell.angle_gamma   90.00
#
_symmetry.space_group_name_H-M   'P 1'
#
loop_
_entity.id
_entity.type
_entity.pdbx_description
1 polymer ?
#
loop_
_entity_poly.entity_id
_entity_poly.type
_entity_poly.pdbx_seq_one_letter_code
_entity_poly.pdbx_strand_id
1 'polypeptide(L)'
;MTNDLQSSDNSPIQTTHSSTGDGFTQEQKRKTVLFFNRLQLIYGHRFTVQWPDEKTIRLARREWAGEVDALSWEQLETALQRAKGKLIEGDGDFYWPDVGRILGLARDRKSAAHQAFQPALPEGDTVKQSRRKAARKGMARVWSILGGGHAE
;
A
#
# COMPACT_ATOMS: atom_id res chain seq x y z
N MET A 1 61.55 -17.26 -40.06
CA MET A 1 61.03 -15.89 -39.91
C MET A 1 59.56 -15.95 -40.36
N THR A 2 58.59 -16.36 -39.51
CA THR A 2 57.83 -15.53 -38.54
C THR A 2 57.16 -14.34 -39.25
N ASN A 3 55.85 -14.10 -39.32
CA ASN A 3 54.76 -14.41 -38.38
C ASN A 3 53.38 -14.27 -39.06
N ASP A 4 52.46 -15.10 -38.56
CA ASP A 4 51.05 -14.89 -38.18
C ASP A 4 50.20 -13.74 -38.75
N LEU A 5 49.10 -14.14 -39.38
CA LEU A 5 47.86 -13.37 -39.58
C LEU A 5 46.93 -13.54 -38.36
N GLN A 6 46.89 -12.56 -37.46
CA GLN A 6 45.82 -12.38 -36.48
C GLN A 6 45.45 -10.89 -36.38
N SER A 7 44.46 -10.44 -37.16
CA SER A 7 43.77 -9.18 -36.87
C SER A 7 42.69 -9.43 -35.81
N SER A 8 42.99 -9.01 -34.60
CA SER A 8 42.06 -8.92 -33.48
C SER A 8 41.52 -7.50 -33.42
N ASP A 9 40.44 -7.19 -34.15
CA ASP A 9 39.72 -5.93 -33.97
C ASP A 9 38.62 -6.13 -32.91
N ASN A 10 39.05 -6.11 -31.65
CA ASN A 10 38.14 -6.03 -30.51
C ASN A 10 38.19 -4.58 -29.99
N SER A 11 37.38 -3.71 -30.57
CA SER A 11 37.16 -2.36 -30.05
C SER A 11 36.00 -2.40 -29.05
N PRO A 12 36.23 -2.23 -27.73
CA PRO A 12 35.14 -2.03 -26.80
C PRO A 12 34.55 -0.64 -27.04
N ILE A 13 33.29 -0.60 -27.47
CA ILE A 13 32.48 0.62 -27.55
C ILE A 13 32.36 1.17 -26.13
N GLN A 14 33.14 2.21 -25.82
CA GLN A 14 32.98 2.98 -24.59
C GLN A 14 31.61 3.65 -24.64
N THR A 15 30.65 3.08 -23.93
CA THR A 15 29.34 3.70 -23.71
C THR A 15 29.57 4.88 -22.78
N THR A 16 29.58 6.07 -23.35
CA THR A 16 29.56 7.34 -22.64
C THR A 16 28.23 7.43 -21.90
N HIS A 17 28.25 7.14 -20.59
CA HIS A 17 27.11 7.39 -19.71
C HIS A 17 27.02 8.90 -19.46
N SER A 18 26.28 9.59 -20.33
CA SER A 18 25.88 10.97 -20.11
C SER A 18 24.93 11.04 -18.91
N SER A 19 25.50 11.24 -17.72
CA SER A 19 24.78 11.65 -16.52
C SER A 19 24.30 13.10 -16.70
N THR A 20 23.11 13.27 -17.26
CA THR A 20 22.35 14.52 -17.19
C THR A 20 20.93 14.15 -16.84
N GLY A 21 20.52 14.52 -15.63
CA GLY A 21 19.25 14.11 -15.03
C GLY A 21 18.06 14.64 -15.83
N ASP A 22 17.38 13.74 -16.54
CA ASP A 22 15.97 13.83 -16.88
C ASP A 22 15.54 12.47 -17.44
N GLY A 23 14.57 11.80 -16.82
CA GLY A 23 13.93 10.62 -17.41
C GLY A 23 13.98 9.34 -16.59
N PHE A 24 12.79 8.80 -16.35
CA PHE A 24 12.55 7.49 -15.75
C PHE A 24 13.46 6.39 -16.31
N THR A 25 13.87 5.47 -15.43
CA THR A 25 14.68 4.30 -15.81
C THR A 25 13.93 3.46 -16.85
N GLN A 26 14.65 2.69 -17.68
CA GLN A 26 14.00 1.80 -18.65
C GLN A 26 13.09 0.78 -17.96
N GLU A 27 13.48 0.32 -16.78
CA GLU A 27 12.70 -0.63 -15.99
C GLU A 27 11.38 -0.02 -15.51
N GLN A 28 11.42 1.20 -14.97
CA GLN A 28 10.24 1.94 -14.55
C GLN A 28 9.27 2.19 -15.71
N LYS A 29 9.80 2.53 -16.89
CA LYS A 29 8.98 2.68 -18.11
C LYS A 29 8.30 1.37 -18.47
N ARG A 30 9.03 0.25 -18.50
CA ARG A 30 8.46 -1.08 -18.78
C ARG A 30 7.38 -1.45 -17.77
N LYS A 31 7.63 -1.18 -16.49
CA LYS A 31 6.72 -1.47 -15.39
C LYS A 31 5.40 -0.73 -15.53
N THR A 32 5.48 0.56 -15.77
CA THR A 32 4.33 1.43 -15.99
C THR A 32 3.55 1.06 -17.25
N VAL A 33 4.25 0.76 -18.35
CA VAL A 33 3.60 0.30 -19.60
C VAL A 33 2.81 -0.98 -19.37
N LEU A 34 3.40 -1.98 -18.73
CA LEU A 34 2.74 -3.25 -18.43
C LEU A 34 1.53 -3.07 -17.50
N PHE A 35 1.64 -2.23 -16.47
CA PHE A 35 0.52 -1.92 -15.59
C PHE A 35 -0.67 -1.32 -16.37
N PHE A 36 -0.43 -0.31 -17.23
CA PHE A 36 -1.48 0.28 -18.05
C PHE A 36 -2.04 -0.70 -19.10
N ASN A 37 -1.21 -1.57 -19.67
CA ASN A 37 -1.68 -2.61 -20.60
C ASN A 37 -2.62 -3.60 -19.89
N ARG A 38 -2.32 -3.96 -18.63
CA ARG A 38 -3.21 -4.80 -17.82
C ARG A 38 -4.52 -4.09 -17.49
N LEU A 39 -4.50 -2.80 -17.18
CA LEU A 39 -5.72 -2.01 -16.98
C LEU A 39 -6.60 -2.02 -18.23
N GLN A 40 -6.01 -1.85 -19.41
CA GLN A 40 -6.75 -1.93 -20.67
C GLN A 40 -7.45 -3.29 -20.84
N LEU A 41 -6.80 -4.39 -20.45
CA LEU A 41 -7.41 -5.73 -20.51
C LEU A 41 -8.56 -5.92 -19.52
N ILE A 42 -8.47 -5.35 -18.32
CA ILE A 42 -9.51 -5.50 -17.28
C ILE A 42 -10.75 -4.65 -17.63
N TYR A 43 -10.54 -3.41 -18.09
CA TYR A 43 -11.59 -2.43 -18.26
C TYR A 43 -12.08 -2.27 -19.71
N GLY A 44 -11.36 -2.83 -20.69
CA GLY A 44 -11.75 -2.87 -22.09
C GLY A 44 -12.13 -1.50 -22.64
N HIS A 45 -13.36 -1.38 -23.13
CA HIS A 45 -13.87 -0.13 -23.70
C HIS A 45 -13.79 1.07 -22.73
N ARG A 46 -13.98 0.86 -21.43
CA ARG A 46 -13.93 1.96 -20.44
C ARG A 46 -12.55 2.59 -20.36
N PHE A 47 -11.50 1.79 -20.55
CA PHE A 47 -10.13 2.30 -20.64
C PHE A 47 -9.99 3.26 -21.84
N THR A 48 -10.54 2.88 -23.00
CA THR A 48 -10.48 3.72 -24.22
C THR A 48 -11.33 4.98 -24.11
N VAL A 49 -12.38 4.98 -23.28
CA VAL A 49 -13.18 6.19 -23.02
C VAL A 49 -12.39 7.19 -22.18
N GLN A 50 -11.64 6.72 -21.18
CA GLN A 50 -10.85 7.60 -20.30
C GLN A 50 -9.55 8.07 -20.96
N TRP A 51 -8.92 7.20 -21.75
CA TRP A 51 -7.70 7.51 -22.51
C TRP A 51 -7.89 7.13 -23.98
N PRO A 52 -8.52 8.01 -24.78
CA PRO A 52 -8.83 7.72 -26.18
C PRO A 52 -7.58 7.70 -27.07
N ASP A 53 -6.60 8.53 -26.75
CA ASP A 53 -5.40 8.71 -27.58
C ASP A 53 -4.14 8.25 -26.87
N GLU A 54 -3.17 7.76 -27.64
CA GLU A 54 -1.82 7.40 -27.17
C GLU A 54 -1.13 8.57 -26.44
N LYS A 55 -1.41 9.82 -26.82
CA LYS A 55 -0.90 11.01 -26.11
C LYS A 55 -1.41 11.06 -24.68
N THR A 56 -2.70 10.82 -24.46
CA THR A 56 -3.31 10.83 -23.12
C THR A 56 -2.80 9.68 -22.26
N ILE A 57 -2.60 8.50 -22.87
CA ILE A 57 -1.99 7.34 -22.19
C ILE A 57 -0.55 7.68 -21.76
N ARG A 58 0.24 8.33 -22.62
CA ARG A 58 1.62 8.73 -22.27
C ARG A 58 1.67 9.73 -21.12
N LEU A 59 0.74 10.70 -21.10
CA LEU A 59 0.61 11.64 -19.98
C LEU A 59 0.25 10.90 -18.69
N ALA A 60 -0.73 10.00 -18.73
CA ALA A 60 -1.11 9.20 -17.57
C ALA A 60 0.04 8.30 -17.09
N ARG A 61 0.76 7.63 -17.98
CA ARG A 61 1.95 6.85 -17.63
C ARG A 61 3.01 7.71 -16.96
N ARG A 62 3.25 8.93 -17.44
CA ARG A 62 4.20 9.86 -16.83
C ARG A 62 3.76 10.30 -15.43
N GLU A 63 2.48 10.61 -15.28
CA GLU A 63 1.90 11.04 -14.01
C GLU A 63 2.09 9.96 -12.93
N TRP A 64 1.71 8.72 -13.25
CA TRP A 64 1.68 7.62 -12.29
C TRP A 64 2.98 6.80 -12.22
N ALA A 65 4.01 7.18 -12.98
CA ALA A 65 5.26 6.42 -13.04
C ALA A 65 5.96 6.35 -11.68
N GLY A 66 5.87 7.40 -10.85
CA GLY A 66 6.49 7.42 -9.53
C GLY A 66 5.84 6.42 -8.57
N GLU A 67 4.51 6.43 -8.50
CA GLU A 67 3.71 5.58 -7.62
C GLU A 67 3.76 4.12 -8.04
N VAL A 68 3.77 3.85 -9.34
CA VAL A 68 3.92 2.50 -9.88
C VAL A 68 5.33 1.95 -9.59
N ASP A 69 6.36 2.79 -9.69
CA ASP A 69 7.72 2.35 -9.42
C ASP A 69 7.95 1.99 -7.94
N ALA A 70 7.31 2.74 -7.03
CA ALA A 70 7.39 2.52 -5.59
C ALA A 70 6.83 1.16 -5.11
N LEU A 71 6.04 0.46 -5.93
CA LEU A 71 5.45 -0.84 -5.59
C LEU A 71 6.21 -1.99 -6.24
N SER A 72 6.35 -3.14 -5.57
CA SER A 72 6.93 -4.32 -6.22
C SER A 72 6.01 -4.88 -7.33
N TRP A 73 6.56 -5.71 -8.20
CA TRP A 73 5.77 -6.39 -9.23
C TRP A 73 4.60 -7.20 -8.66
N GLU A 74 4.85 -7.92 -7.56
CA GLU A 74 3.83 -8.70 -6.87
C GLU A 74 2.73 -7.83 -6.27
N GLN A 75 3.09 -6.65 -5.75
CA GLN A 75 2.13 -5.68 -5.21
C GLN A 75 1.24 -5.09 -6.31
N LEU A 76 1.81 -4.79 -7.48
CA LEU A 76 1.04 -4.33 -8.65
C LEU A 76 0.07 -5.40 -9.17
N GLU A 77 0.54 -6.65 -9.30
CA GLU A 77 -0.33 -7.76 -9.71
C GLU A 77 -1.44 -7.99 -8.68
N THR A 78 -1.12 -7.94 -7.39
CA THR A 78 -2.10 -8.05 -6.31
C THR A 78 -3.16 -6.94 -6.39
N ALA A 79 -2.75 -5.69 -6.63
CA ALA A 79 -3.66 -4.57 -6.83
C ALA A 79 -4.60 -4.80 -8.02
N LEU A 80 -4.06 -5.22 -9.16
CA LEU A 80 -4.83 -5.48 -10.38
C LEU A 80 -5.82 -6.63 -10.20
N GLN A 81 -5.41 -7.73 -9.54
CA GLN A 81 -6.28 -8.86 -9.25
C GLN A 81 -7.40 -8.47 -8.29
N ARG A 82 -7.10 -7.70 -7.24
CA ARG A 82 -8.11 -7.18 -6.30
C ARG A 82 -9.07 -6.23 -7.00
N ALA A 83 -8.58 -5.35 -7.87
CA ALA A 83 -9.43 -4.44 -8.66
C ALA A 83 -10.39 -5.21 -9.57
N LYS A 84 -9.88 -6.25 -10.24
CA LYS A 84 -10.70 -7.16 -11.04
C LYS A 84 -11.75 -7.87 -10.18
N GLY A 85 -11.38 -8.35 -8.99
CA GLY A 85 -12.32 -8.95 -8.03
C GLY A 85 -13.45 -7.99 -7.65
N LYS A 86 -13.09 -6.75 -7.30
CA LYS A 86 -14.06 -5.68 -6.97
C LYS A 86 -15.00 -5.33 -8.13
N LEU A 87 -14.46 -5.31 -9.35
CA LEU A 87 -15.26 -5.11 -10.55
C LEU A 87 -16.27 -6.25 -10.77
N ILE A 88 -15.87 -7.50 -10.50
CA ILE A 88 -16.76 -8.68 -10.58
C ILE A 88 -17.82 -8.65 -9.47
N GLU A 89 -17.45 -8.21 -8.26
CA GLU A 89 -18.38 -8.00 -7.14
C GLU A 89 -19.42 -6.90 -7.42
N GLY A 90 -19.25 -6.11 -8.50
CA GLY A 90 -20.14 -5.02 -8.86
C GLY A 90 -19.92 -3.76 -8.01
N ASP A 91 -18.74 -3.60 -7.42
CA ASP A 91 -18.39 -2.41 -6.66
C ASP A 91 -18.31 -1.20 -7.61
N GLY A 92 -19.25 -0.26 -7.45
CA GLY A 92 -19.34 0.94 -8.29
C GLY A 92 -18.07 1.80 -8.25
N ASP A 93 -17.31 1.73 -7.16
CA ASP A 93 -16.05 2.44 -7.03
C ASP A 93 -14.94 1.91 -7.95
N PHE A 94 -15.07 0.68 -8.42
CA PHE A 94 -14.14 0.02 -9.35
C PHE A 94 -14.75 -0.16 -10.73
N TYR A 95 -15.85 0.54 -11.04
CA TYR A 95 -16.48 0.47 -12.35
C TYR A 95 -15.60 1.09 -13.46
N TRP A 96 -14.87 2.15 -13.12
CA TRP A 96 -13.92 2.87 -13.98
C TRP A 96 -12.46 2.61 -13.58
N PRO A 97 -11.49 2.68 -14.52
CA PRO A 97 -10.08 2.47 -14.22
C PRO A 97 -9.44 3.66 -13.48
N ASP A 98 -9.71 3.78 -12.19
CA ASP A 98 -9.05 4.74 -11.31
C ASP A 98 -7.69 4.20 -10.84
N VAL A 99 -6.61 4.74 -11.40
CA VAL A 99 -5.23 4.29 -11.09
C VAL A 99 -4.91 4.45 -9.60
N GLY A 100 -5.25 5.57 -8.97
CA GLY A 100 -4.93 5.82 -7.58
C GLY A 100 -5.65 4.85 -6.64
N ARG A 101 -6.93 4.60 -6.90
CA ARG A 101 -7.74 3.65 -6.13
C ARG A 101 -7.23 2.21 -6.30
N ILE A 102 -6.85 1.82 -7.52
CA ILE A 102 -6.28 0.50 -7.82
C ILE A 102 -4.93 0.31 -7.12
N LEU A 103 -4.01 1.27 -7.22
CA LEU A 103 -2.72 1.22 -6.51
C LEU A 103 -2.92 1.16 -4.99
N GLY A 104 -3.97 1.79 -4.48
CA GLY A 104 -4.39 1.71 -3.08
C GLY A 104 -4.73 0.29 -2.60
N LEU A 105 -5.08 -0.64 -3.50
CA LEU A 105 -5.35 -2.04 -3.19
C LEU A 105 -4.08 -2.89 -3.01
N ALA A 106 -2.92 -2.40 -3.47
CA ALA A 106 -1.64 -3.10 -3.37
C ALA A 106 -1.21 -3.29 -1.90
N ARG A 107 -1.60 -2.36 -1.03
CA ARG A 107 -1.24 -2.37 0.39
C ARG A 107 -2.33 -3.10 1.18
N ASP A 108 -1.93 -4.06 1.99
CA ASP A 108 -2.84 -4.68 2.96
C ASP A 108 -3.22 -3.64 4.02
N ARG A 109 -4.42 -3.06 3.91
CA ARG A 109 -5.02 -2.23 4.95
C ARG A 109 -5.51 -3.11 6.11
N LYS A 110 -4.64 -3.92 6.70
CA LYS A 110 -4.96 -4.74 7.88
C LYS A 110 -5.00 -3.93 9.18
N SER A 111 -4.74 -2.63 9.15
CA SER A 111 -4.80 -1.78 10.34
C SER A 111 -5.27 -0.37 9.99
N ALA A 112 -6.57 -0.21 9.77
CA ALA A 112 -7.20 1.07 10.01
C ALA A 112 -7.51 1.12 11.51
N ALA A 113 -6.86 2.05 12.23
CA ALA A 113 -6.88 2.17 13.69
C ALA A 113 -8.24 2.54 14.31
N HIS A 114 -9.34 2.38 13.58
CA HIS A 114 -10.70 2.58 14.06
C HIS A 114 -11.32 1.22 14.33
N GLN A 115 -10.82 0.52 15.35
CA GLN A 115 -11.61 -0.55 15.93
C GLN A 115 -12.86 0.12 16.52
N ALA A 116 -14.03 -0.17 15.94
CA ALA A 116 -15.28 0.32 16.50
C ALA A 116 -15.33 -0.08 17.98
N PHE A 117 -15.37 0.91 18.86
CA PHE A 117 -15.52 0.67 20.29
C PHE A 117 -16.81 -0.11 20.47
N GLN A 118 -16.73 -1.39 20.85
CA GLN A 118 -17.90 -2.12 21.25
C GLN A 118 -18.23 -1.67 22.67
N PRO A 119 -19.33 -0.92 22.90
CA PRO A 119 -19.73 -0.57 24.24
C PRO A 119 -19.99 -1.87 24.99
N ALA A 120 -19.08 -2.21 25.91
CA ALA A 120 -19.31 -3.32 26.81
C ALA A 120 -20.61 -3.07 27.55
N LEU A 121 -21.44 -4.12 27.67
CA LEU A 121 -22.62 -4.07 28.53
C LEU A 121 -22.20 -3.56 29.92
N PRO A 122 -22.99 -2.68 30.55
CA PRO A 122 -22.65 -2.14 31.86
C PRO A 122 -22.32 -3.28 32.82
N GLU A 123 -21.22 -3.14 33.56
CA GLU A 123 -20.76 -4.15 34.52
C GLU A 123 -21.93 -4.56 35.43
N GLY A 124 -22.18 -5.88 35.54
CA GLY A 124 -23.20 -6.40 36.44
C GLY A 124 -22.97 -5.98 37.90
N ASP A 125 -24.05 -5.81 38.66
CA ASP A 125 -24.00 -5.28 40.02
C ASP A 125 -23.05 -6.05 40.95
N THR A 126 -22.87 -7.35 40.72
CA THR A 126 -21.95 -8.21 41.47
C THR A 126 -20.49 -7.80 41.32
N VAL A 127 -20.06 -7.44 40.11
CA VAL A 127 -18.70 -6.97 39.79
C VAL A 127 -18.48 -5.57 40.37
N LYS A 128 -19.49 -4.71 40.29
CA LYS A 128 -19.46 -3.38 40.89
C LYS A 128 -19.32 -3.43 42.41
N GLN A 129 -20.02 -4.38 43.05
CA GLN A 129 -19.93 -4.59 44.50
C GLN A 129 -18.60 -5.20 44.94
N SER A 130 -18.05 -6.17 44.19
CA SER A 130 -16.75 -6.76 44.52
C SER A 130 -15.62 -5.73 44.43
N ARG A 131 -15.62 -4.88 43.40
CA ARG A 131 -14.68 -3.77 43.25
C ARG A 131 -14.80 -2.76 44.40
N ARG A 132 -16.02 -2.40 44.80
CA ARG A 132 -16.23 -1.51 45.96
C ARG A 132 -15.73 -2.12 47.27
N LYS A 133 -15.91 -3.43 47.49
CA LYS A 133 -15.38 -4.14 48.66
C LYS A 133 -13.85 -4.16 48.65
N ALA A 134 -13.23 -4.43 47.50
CA ALA A 134 -11.78 -4.39 47.34
C ALA A 134 -11.20 -2.99 47.59
N ALA A 135 -11.84 -1.95 47.03
CA ALA A 135 -11.45 -0.55 47.25
C ALA A 135 -11.53 -0.15 48.72
N ARG A 136 -12.60 -0.54 49.43
CA ARG A 136 -12.73 -0.29 50.88
C ARG A 136 -11.64 -1.00 51.68
N LYS A 137 -11.31 -2.26 51.35
CA LYS A 137 -10.21 -2.99 51.99
C LYS A 137 -8.85 -2.33 51.72
N GLY A 138 -8.61 -1.87 50.49
CA GLY A 138 -7.40 -1.14 50.13
C GLY A 138 -7.28 0.17 50.90
N MET A 139 -8.35 0.96 50.96
CA MET A 139 -8.38 2.23 51.71
C MET A 139 -8.23 2.02 53.21
N ALA A 140 -8.85 0.99 53.79
CA ALA A 140 -8.66 0.64 55.20
C ALA A 140 -7.20 0.26 55.50
N ARG A 141 -6.54 -0.45 54.58
CA ARG A 141 -5.12 -0.79 54.70
C ARG A 141 -4.23 0.44 54.61
N VAL A 142 -4.52 1.36 53.68
CA VAL A 142 -3.80 2.64 53.56
C VAL A 142 -3.98 3.48 54.82
N TRP A 143 -5.20 3.59 55.34
CA TRP A 143 -5.51 4.29 56.59
C TRP A 143 -4.80 3.69 57.81
N SER A 144 -4.71 2.36 57.89
CA SER A 144 -3.97 1.66 58.94
C SER A 144 -2.45 1.91 58.86
N ILE A 145 -1.89 2.00 57.65
CA ILE A 145 -0.46 2.32 57.45
C ILE A 145 -0.17 3.80 57.77
N LEU A 146 -1.12 4.70 57.51
CA LEU A 146 -0.98 6.13 57.79
C LEU A 146 -1.17 6.51 59.28
N GLY A 147 -1.40 5.55 60.17
CA GLY A 147 -1.49 5.78 61.62
C GLY A 147 -2.85 6.28 62.13
N GLY A 148 -3.93 6.10 61.37
CA GLY A 148 -5.28 6.45 61.83
C GLY A 148 -5.83 5.44 62.84
N GLY A 149 -5.55 5.68 64.12
CA GLY A 149 -6.15 4.96 65.24
C GLY A 149 -7.65 5.25 65.40
N HIS A 150 -8.38 4.24 65.86
CA HIS A 150 -9.78 4.30 66.29
C HIS A 150 -9.99 5.51 67.23
N ALA A 151 -10.88 6.43 66.86
CA ALA A 151 -11.64 7.18 67.85
C ALA A 151 -12.86 6.31 68.20
N GLU A 152 -13.08 6.11 69.50
CA GLU A 152 -14.24 5.45 70.09
C GLU A 152 -15.56 6.14 69.70
#